data_AF-A0A654DF16-F1
#
_entry.id   AF-A0A654DF16-F1
#
_cell.length_a   1.000
_cell.length_b   1.000
_cell.length_c   1.000
_cell.angle_alpha   90.00
_cell.angle_beta   90.00
_cell.angle_gamma   90.00
#
_symmetry.space_group_name_H-M   'P 1'
#
loop_
_entity.id
_entity.type
_entity.pdbx_description
1 polymer ?
#
loop_
_entity_poly.entity_id
_entity_poly.type
_entity_poly.pdbx_seq_one_letter_code
_entity_poly.pdbx_strand_id
1 'polypeptide(L)'
;MTMSPESNTQLATYPRKVFTGEQASAVHYCVLMISAGEFALLCALIAERFGQAISEPGQVVDAVNGSGEALKLFAREEFNGLLIELTTNSQIFLEQLDATFKAPPAPWFAFPDMAPIEAVMSKQGSLEYWWDWIWNPFWQHASDEVRMAYLKQHGASDEWIEYLAEPANGSD
;
A
#
# COMPACT_ATOMS: atom_id res chain seq x y z
N MET A 1 25.34 -19.36 24.63
CA MET A 1 24.96 -18.04 24.10
C MET A 1 24.05 -18.30 22.92
N THR A 2 22.76 -18.43 23.20
CA THR A 2 21.74 -18.77 22.21
C THR A 2 21.45 -17.50 21.42
N MET A 3 21.89 -17.43 20.17
CA MET A 3 21.40 -16.41 19.25
C MET A 3 19.93 -16.71 19.02
N SER A 4 19.06 -15.78 19.40
CA SER A 4 17.66 -15.78 19.00
C SER A 4 17.60 -15.81 17.47
N PRO A 5 16.71 -16.62 16.86
CA PRO A 5 16.42 -16.45 15.45
C PRO A 5 15.66 -15.14 15.31
N GLU A 6 16.36 -14.07 14.92
CA GLU A 6 15.69 -12.93 14.31
C GLU A 6 15.00 -13.50 13.06
N SER A 7 13.68 -13.67 13.14
CA SER A 7 12.84 -13.92 11.98
C SER A 7 13.06 -12.77 11.03
N ASN A 8 13.95 -12.96 10.06
CA ASN A 8 14.22 -12.03 8.99
C ASN A 8 13.04 -12.10 8.00
N THR A 9 11.87 -11.66 8.46
CA THR A 9 10.64 -11.64 7.67
C THR A 9 10.81 -10.52 6.65
N GLN A 10 11.01 -10.88 5.40
CA GLN A 10 11.09 -9.93 4.30
C GLN A 10 9.74 -9.22 4.16
N LEU A 11 9.74 -7.88 4.26
CA LEU A 11 8.55 -7.06 4.06
C LEU A 11 7.98 -7.27 2.64
N ALA A 12 6.66 -7.31 2.53
CA ALA A 12 5.97 -7.45 1.25
C ALA A 12 6.19 -6.22 0.37
N THR A 13 6.10 -6.42 -0.94
CA THR A 13 6.29 -5.38 -1.95
C THR A 13 5.12 -4.40 -2.00
N TYR A 14 3.91 -4.87 -1.67
CA TYR A 14 2.73 -4.04 -1.41
C TYR A 14 2.30 -4.16 0.07
N PRO A 15 1.96 -3.05 0.75
CA PRO A 15 2.09 -1.68 0.29
C PRO A 15 3.56 -1.26 0.11
N ARG A 16 3.84 -0.30 -0.78
CA ARG A 16 5.23 0.09 -1.07
C ARG A 16 5.87 0.72 0.16
N LYS A 17 7.08 0.28 0.49
CA LYS A 17 7.88 0.80 1.62
C LYS A 17 9.23 1.23 1.09
N VAL A 18 9.64 2.44 1.40
CA VAL A 18 10.97 2.98 1.08
C VAL A 18 11.68 3.24 2.39
N PHE A 19 12.86 2.64 2.53
CA PHE A 19 13.75 2.94 3.64
C PHE A 19 14.29 4.36 3.50
N THR A 20 14.16 5.16 4.56
CA THR A 20 14.51 6.59 4.59
C THR A 20 15.54 6.94 5.67
N GLY A 21 16.12 5.94 6.34
CA GLY A 21 17.06 6.15 7.45
C GLY A 21 18.54 6.22 7.05
N GLU A 22 19.34 6.95 7.82
CA GLU A 22 20.82 6.89 7.82
C GLU A 22 21.30 6.18 9.10
N GLN A 23 21.10 4.87 9.21
CA GLN A 23 21.47 3.99 10.35
C GLN A 23 20.92 4.36 11.76
N ALA A 24 20.80 3.31 12.58
CA ALA A 24 20.28 3.21 13.97
C ALA A 24 18.77 3.38 14.22
N SER A 25 17.99 3.98 13.31
CA SER A 25 16.52 3.81 13.31
C SER A 25 16.04 3.49 11.90
N ALA A 26 15.52 2.28 11.71
CA ALA A 26 15.05 1.83 10.40
C ALA A 26 13.70 2.47 10.05
N VAL A 27 13.74 3.73 9.63
CA VAL A 27 12.54 4.49 9.28
C VAL A 27 12.11 4.15 7.85
N HIS A 28 10.85 3.75 7.69
CA HIS A 28 10.23 3.46 6.41
C HIS A 28 9.14 4.48 6.12
N TYR A 29 9.17 5.04 4.92
CA TYR A 29 8.05 5.76 4.33
C TYR A 29 7.20 4.77 3.54
N CYS A 30 5.88 4.79 3.74
CA CYS A 30 4.95 3.90 3.10
C CYS A 30 3.76 4.66 2.55
N VAL A 31 3.33 4.25 1.35
CA VAL A 31 2.12 4.75 0.69
C VAL A 31 1.23 3.56 0.41
N LEU A 32 -0.04 3.71 0.75
CA LEU A 32 -1.08 2.77 0.37
C LEU A 32 -2.40 3.49 0.13
N MET A 33 -3.22 2.90 -0.71
CA MET A 33 -4.59 3.32 -0.91
C MET A 33 -5.52 2.25 -0.34
N ILE A 34 -6.58 2.66 0.34
CA ILE A 34 -7.60 1.76 0.89
C ILE A 34 -8.99 2.29 0.54
N SER A 35 -9.98 1.41 0.47
CA SER A 35 -11.38 1.83 0.39
C SER A 35 -11.85 2.40 1.74
N ALA A 36 -12.95 3.17 1.73
CA ALA A 36 -13.55 3.67 2.97
C ALA A 36 -13.95 2.54 3.95
N GLY A 37 -14.34 1.36 3.42
CA GLY A 37 -14.70 0.19 4.23
C GLY A 37 -13.51 -0.46 4.96
N GLU A 38 -12.30 -0.21 4.49
CA GLU A 38 -11.05 -0.75 5.07
C GLU A 38 -10.43 0.20 6.11
N PHE A 39 -10.94 1.43 6.25
CA PHE A 39 -10.39 2.41 7.19
C PHE A 39 -10.40 1.93 8.65
N ALA A 40 -11.44 1.20 9.04
CA ALA A 40 -11.55 0.63 10.37
C ALA A 40 -10.42 -0.38 10.67
N LEU A 41 -9.94 -1.11 9.66
CA LEU A 41 -8.81 -2.03 9.82
C LEU A 41 -7.53 -1.27 10.12
N LEU A 42 -7.25 -0.20 9.35
CA LEU A 42 -6.10 0.66 9.59
C LEU A 42 -6.14 1.28 11.00
N CYS A 43 -7.31 1.79 11.41
CA CYS A 43 -7.50 2.35 12.74
C CYS A 43 -7.23 1.31 13.85
N ALA A 44 -7.67 0.06 13.65
CA ALA A 44 -7.43 -1.03 14.60
C ALA A 44 -5.93 -1.33 14.75
N LEU A 45 -5.18 -1.41 13.65
CA LEU A 45 -3.74 -1.63 13.69
C LEU A 45 -3.00 -0.51 14.43
N ILE A 46 -3.40 0.74 14.20
CA ILE A 46 -2.77 1.91 14.85
C ILE A 46 -3.09 1.94 16.35
N ALA A 47 -4.34 1.66 16.71
CA ALA A 47 -4.75 1.57 18.11
C ALA A 47 -4.03 0.43 18.84
N GLU A 48 -3.89 -0.74 18.20
CA GLU A 48 -3.18 -1.89 18.74
C GLU A 48 -1.69 -1.58 18.98
N ARG A 49 -1.02 -0.96 18.00
CA ARG A 49 0.44 -0.77 18.06
C ARG A 49 0.87 0.47 18.84
N PHE A 50 0.12 1.56 18.71
CA PHE A 50 0.50 2.89 19.22
C PHE A 50 -0.44 3.42 20.30
N GLY A 51 -1.54 2.73 20.60
CA GLY A 51 -2.53 3.20 21.58
C GLY A 51 -3.27 4.47 21.16
N GLN A 52 -3.16 4.86 19.88
CA GLN A 52 -3.76 6.07 19.34
C GLN A 52 -5.05 5.71 18.59
N ALA A 53 -6.16 6.31 19.03
CA ALA A 53 -7.42 6.23 18.31
C ALA A 53 -7.46 7.29 17.19
N ILE A 54 -7.94 6.88 16.02
CA ILE A 54 -8.25 7.75 14.88
C ILE A 54 -9.73 7.56 14.60
N SER A 55 -10.45 8.65 14.35
CA SER A 55 -11.90 8.58 14.19
C SER A 55 -12.37 8.97 12.79
N GLU A 56 -11.54 9.69 12.03
CA GLU A 56 -11.89 10.20 10.71
C GLU A 56 -10.66 10.38 9.81
N PRO A 57 -10.82 10.28 8.48
CA PRO A 57 -9.81 10.73 7.52
C PRO A 57 -9.47 12.22 7.70
N GLY A 58 -8.27 12.63 7.26
CA GLY A 58 -7.78 14.01 7.38
C GLY A 58 -7.01 14.30 8.66
N GLN A 59 -7.05 13.40 9.65
CA GLN A 59 -6.29 13.54 10.87
C GLN A 59 -4.80 13.22 10.62
N VAL A 60 -3.93 14.14 11.03
CA VAL A 60 -2.50 13.85 11.18
C VAL A 60 -2.30 13.10 12.49
N VAL A 61 -1.67 11.95 12.40
CA VAL A 61 -1.31 11.12 13.55
C VAL A 61 0.17 11.26 13.78
N ASP A 62 0.55 11.61 15.00
CA ASP A 62 1.93 11.60 15.48
C ASP A 62 1.92 10.87 16.82
N ALA A 63 2.39 9.62 16.80
CA ALA A 63 2.29 8.71 17.94
C ALA A 63 3.63 8.05 18.22
N VAL A 64 3.93 7.86 19.51
CA VAL A 64 5.08 7.09 19.98
C VAL A 64 4.60 6.15 21.07
N ASN A 65 4.89 4.85 20.93
CA ASN A 65 4.49 3.87 21.94
C ASN A 65 5.53 3.73 23.06
N GLY A 66 5.21 2.93 24.10
CA GLY A 66 6.09 2.72 25.26
C GLY A 66 7.44 2.07 24.94
N SER A 67 7.59 1.48 23.75
CA SER A 67 8.83 0.87 23.26
C SER A 67 9.70 1.83 22.43
N GLY A 68 9.26 3.08 22.25
CA GLY A 68 9.97 4.10 21.46
C GLY A 68 9.74 4.01 19.95
N GLU A 69 8.76 3.21 19.51
CA GLU A 69 8.39 3.17 18.09
C GLU A 69 7.47 4.32 17.75
N ALA A 70 7.75 4.97 16.64
CA ALA A 70 7.07 6.17 16.19
C ALA A 70 6.25 5.91 14.91
N LEU A 71 5.13 6.61 14.80
CA LEU A 71 4.29 6.69 13.61
C LEU A 71 3.95 8.15 13.35
N LYS A 72 4.28 8.62 12.15
CA LYS A 72 3.63 9.79 11.55
C LYS A 72 2.77 9.31 10.40
N LEU A 73 1.50 9.68 10.37
CA LEU A 73 0.56 9.27 9.34
C LEU A 73 -0.36 10.42 8.94
N PHE A 74 -0.65 10.50 7.65
CA PHE A 74 -1.65 11.37 7.10
C PHE A 74 -2.57 10.56 6.17
N ALA A 75 -3.87 10.61 6.45
CA ALA A 75 -4.90 10.00 5.63
C ALA A 75 -5.72 11.10 4.96
N ARG A 76 -6.01 11.00 3.66
CA ARG A 76 -6.90 11.93 2.96
C ARG A 76 -7.82 11.23 1.99
N GLU A 77 -8.99 11.81 1.76
CA GLU A 77 -9.89 11.38 0.69
C GLU A 77 -9.30 11.75 -0.66
N GLU A 78 -8.97 10.74 -1.46
CA GLU A 78 -8.44 10.91 -2.81
C GLU A 78 -8.73 9.66 -3.65
N PHE A 79 -8.88 9.83 -4.96
CA PHE A 79 -9.16 8.72 -5.90
C PHE A 79 -10.34 7.84 -5.49
N ASN A 80 -11.45 8.43 -5.04
CA ASN A 80 -12.64 7.67 -4.60
C ASN A 80 -12.39 6.71 -3.41
N GLY A 81 -11.26 6.85 -2.72
CA GLY A 81 -10.90 6.09 -1.53
C GLY A 81 -10.13 6.96 -0.53
N LEU A 82 -9.26 6.32 0.25
CA LEU A 82 -8.36 6.98 1.18
C LEU A 82 -6.92 6.72 0.77
N LEU A 83 -6.18 7.79 0.53
CA LEU A 83 -4.75 7.75 0.37
C LEU A 83 -4.07 7.95 1.71
N ILE A 84 -3.22 6.99 2.07
CA ILE A 84 -2.51 6.94 3.34
C ILE A 84 -1.02 7.09 3.06
N GLU A 85 -0.43 8.13 3.63
CA GLU A 85 1.01 8.33 3.65
C GLU A 85 1.49 8.24 5.09
N LEU A 86 2.48 7.40 5.34
CA LEU A 86 2.98 7.19 6.68
C LEU A 86 4.50 7.02 6.73
N THR A 87 5.06 7.32 7.89
CA THR A 87 6.46 7.13 8.22
C THR A 87 6.54 6.46 9.58
N THR A 88 7.25 5.34 9.67
CA THR A 88 7.38 4.59 10.93
C THR A 88 8.71 3.87 11.03
N ASN A 89 9.19 3.66 12.24
CA ASN A 89 10.30 2.74 12.53
C ASN A 89 9.82 1.39 13.11
N SER A 90 8.50 1.15 13.17
CA SER A 90 7.93 -0.07 13.73
C SER A 90 7.88 -1.19 12.70
N GLN A 91 8.82 -2.13 12.78
CA GLN A 91 8.84 -3.31 11.93
C GLN A 91 7.54 -4.14 12.06
N ILE A 92 7.06 -4.32 13.28
CA ILE A 92 5.83 -5.10 13.55
C ILE A 92 4.61 -4.42 12.91
N PHE A 93 4.53 -3.08 12.93
CA PHE A 93 3.45 -2.38 12.25
C PHE A 93 3.49 -2.59 10.74
N LEU A 94 4.68 -2.56 10.13
CA LEU A 94 4.83 -2.82 8.70
C LEU A 94 4.41 -4.25 8.33
N GLU A 95 4.75 -5.24 9.16
CA GLU A 95 4.32 -6.63 8.97
C GLU A 95 2.78 -6.79 9.13
N GLN A 96 2.17 -6.05 10.06
CA GLN A 96 0.71 -5.99 10.19
C GLN A 96 0.04 -5.37 8.97
N LEU A 97 0.63 -4.31 8.39
CA LEU A 97 0.16 -3.73 7.13
C LEU A 97 0.22 -4.76 5.99
N ASP A 98 1.32 -5.51 5.88
CA ASP A 98 1.50 -6.55 4.86
C ASP A 98 0.47 -7.67 4.96
N ALA A 99 0.18 -8.10 6.19
CA ALA A 99 -0.79 -9.14 6.45
C ALA A 99 -2.23 -8.67 6.14
N THR A 100 -2.51 -7.39 6.34
CA THR A 100 -3.87 -6.81 6.25
C THR A 100 -4.19 -6.32 4.83
N PHE A 101 -3.27 -5.60 4.19
CA PHE A 101 -3.48 -4.94 2.90
C PHE A 101 -2.65 -5.63 1.81
N LYS A 102 -3.21 -6.70 1.25
CA LYS A 102 -2.50 -7.58 0.31
C LYS A 102 -2.52 -7.09 -1.15
N ALA A 103 -3.43 -6.19 -1.48
CA ALA A 103 -3.58 -5.63 -2.82
C ALA A 103 -4.16 -4.22 -2.72
N PRO A 104 -3.88 -3.34 -3.71
CA PRO A 104 -4.53 -2.04 -3.80
C PRO A 104 -5.99 -2.17 -4.22
N PRO A 105 -6.81 -1.12 -4.02
CA PRO A 105 -8.09 -0.98 -4.69
C PRO A 105 -7.91 -1.04 -6.21
N ALA A 106 -8.95 -1.50 -6.92
CA ALA A 106 -8.87 -1.63 -8.37
C ALA A 106 -8.65 -0.26 -9.04
N PRO A 107 -7.83 -0.17 -10.10
CA PRO A 107 -7.67 1.10 -10.83
C PRO A 107 -8.97 1.75 -11.26
N TRP A 108 -9.95 0.97 -11.74
CA TRP A 108 -11.28 1.47 -12.14
C TRP A 108 -12.19 1.83 -10.95
N PHE A 109 -11.84 1.42 -9.73
CA PHE A 109 -12.46 1.99 -8.54
C PHE A 109 -11.93 3.40 -8.27
N ALA A 110 -10.61 3.58 -8.45
CA ALA A 110 -9.90 4.83 -8.19
C ALA A 110 -10.19 5.91 -9.24
N PHE A 111 -10.34 5.49 -10.49
CA PHE A 111 -10.65 6.32 -11.65
C PHE A 111 -11.82 5.70 -12.44
N PRO A 112 -13.07 5.88 -11.98
CA PRO A 112 -14.24 5.25 -12.61
C PRO A 112 -14.48 5.65 -14.06
N ASP A 113 -14.10 6.89 -14.41
CA ASP A 113 -14.28 7.45 -15.76
C ASP A 113 -13.09 7.20 -16.69
N MET A 114 -12.02 6.57 -16.18
CA MET A 114 -10.78 6.36 -16.95
C MET A 114 -10.91 5.09 -17.80
N ALA A 115 -10.76 5.24 -19.11
CA ALA A 115 -10.70 4.08 -19.99
C ALA A 115 -9.39 3.29 -19.78
N PRO A 116 -9.39 1.96 -19.90
CA PRO A 116 -8.19 1.13 -19.76
C PRO A 116 -7.03 1.58 -20.66
N ILE A 117 -7.34 2.06 -21.87
CA ILE A 117 -6.34 2.62 -22.80
C ILE A 117 -5.59 3.84 -22.23
N GLU A 118 -6.23 4.63 -21.37
CA GLU A 118 -5.59 5.76 -20.69
C GLU A 118 -4.61 5.29 -19.61
N ALA A 119 -4.79 4.07 -19.09
CA ALA A 119 -3.81 3.45 -18.21
C ALA A 119 -2.62 2.93 -19.03
N VAL A 120 -2.85 2.56 -20.29
CA VAL A 120 -1.82 2.04 -21.20
C VAL A 120 -0.95 3.16 -21.80
N MET A 121 -1.52 4.33 -22.09
CA MET A 121 -0.75 5.46 -22.61
C MET A 121 0.31 5.93 -21.61
N SER A 122 1.38 6.58 -22.11
CA SER A 122 2.42 7.17 -21.25
C SER A 122 1.77 8.07 -20.20
N LYS A 123 1.73 7.57 -18.97
CA LYS A 123 1.27 8.32 -17.82
C LYS A 123 2.25 9.48 -17.67
N GLN A 124 1.74 10.69 -17.45
CA GLN A 124 2.58 11.85 -17.17
C GLN A 124 2.00 12.59 -15.96
N GLY A 125 2.89 13.15 -15.15
CA GLY A 125 2.51 13.92 -13.97
C GLY A 125 2.02 13.05 -12.82
N SER A 126 0.94 13.47 -12.15
CA SER A 126 0.48 12.84 -10.91
C SER A 126 0.01 11.40 -11.09
N LEU A 127 -0.58 11.05 -12.23
CA LEU A 127 -1.09 9.70 -12.50
C LEU A 127 0.05 8.66 -12.56
N GLU A 128 1.16 8.99 -13.21
CA GLU A 128 2.35 8.13 -13.26
C GLU A 128 2.90 7.88 -11.86
N TYR A 129 3.07 8.98 -11.11
CA TYR A 129 3.56 8.93 -9.74
C TYR A 129 2.69 8.01 -8.86
N TRP A 130 1.37 8.22 -8.81
CA TRP A 130 0.50 7.40 -7.97
C TRP A 130 0.42 5.96 -8.45
N TRP A 131 0.55 5.73 -9.76
CA TRP A 131 0.62 4.37 -10.30
C TRP A 131 1.85 3.60 -9.83
N ASP A 132 3.00 4.26 -9.81
CA ASP A 132 4.25 3.68 -9.31
C ASP A 132 4.23 3.40 -7.81
N TRP A 133 3.47 4.18 -7.04
CA TRP A 133 3.37 4.02 -5.59
C TRP A 133 2.31 3.02 -5.15
N ILE A 134 1.16 2.99 -5.82
CA ILE A 134 -0.02 2.25 -5.36
C ILE A 134 -0.16 0.92 -6.11
N TRP A 135 -0.18 0.95 -7.44
CA TRP A 135 -0.57 -0.23 -8.24
C TRP A 135 0.62 -1.08 -8.68
N ASN A 136 1.70 -0.46 -9.17
CA ASN A 136 2.89 -1.18 -9.64
C ASN A 136 3.51 -2.15 -8.61
N PRO A 137 3.60 -1.84 -7.31
CA PRO A 137 4.20 -2.76 -6.34
C PRO A 137 3.47 -4.10 -6.24
N PHE A 138 2.15 -4.10 -6.44
CA PHE A 138 1.33 -5.30 -6.54
C PHE A 138 1.49 -5.96 -7.91
N TRP A 139 1.22 -5.23 -9.00
CA TRP A 139 1.20 -5.82 -10.34
C TRP A 139 2.56 -6.40 -10.75
N GLN A 140 3.67 -5.76 -10.42
CA GLN A 140 5.01 -6.24 -10.83
C GLN A 140 5.46 -7.50 -10.07
N HIS A 141 4.86 -7.81 -8.91
CA HIS A 141 5.30 -8.91 -8.05
C HIS A 141 4.25 -10.01 -7.87
N ALA A 142 2.99 -9.75 -8.20
CA ALA A 142 1.94 -10.76 -8.23
C ALA A 142 2.21 -11.78 -9.36
N SER A 143 1.98 -13.07 -9.08
CA SER A 143 1.97 -14.10 -10.11
C SER A 143 0.74 -13.95 -11.00
N ASP A 144 0.79 -14.53 -12.20
CA ASP A 144 -0.33 -14.49 -13.16
C ASP A 144 -1.63 -15.04 -12.54
N GLU A 145 -1.54 -16.07 -11.69
CA GLU A 145 -2.67 -16.62 -10.94
C GLU A 145 -3.28 -15.60 -9.97
N VAL A 146 -2.43 -14.88 -9.22
CA VAL A 146 -2.88 -13.84 -8.27
C VAL A 146 -3.48 -12.65 -9.01
N ARG A 147 -2.85 -12.20 -10.11
CA ARG A 147 -3.38 -11.13 -10.97
C ARG A 147 -4.76 -11.49 -11.51
N MET A 148 -4.90 -12.68 -12.09
CA MET A 148 -6.18 -13.13 -12.66
C MET A 148 -7.26 -13.33 -11.60
N ALA A 149 -6.92 -13.86 -10.42
CA ALA A 149 -7.86 -13.99 -9.31
C ALA A 149 -8.36 -12.62 -8.85
N TYR A 150 -7.45 -11.65 -8.70
CA TYR A 150 -7.79 -10.26 -8.39
C TYR A 150 -8.73 -9.66 -9.43
N LEU A 151 -8.38 -9.73 -10.73
CA LEU A 151 -9.17 -9.15 -11.81
C LEU A 151 -10.61 -9.70 -11.81
N LYS A 152 -10.77 -11.02 -11.62
CA LYS A 152 -12.08 -11.67 -11.53
C LYS A 152 -12.85 -11.23 -10.29
N GLN A 153 -12.20 -11.20 -9.12
CA GLN A 153 -12.83 -10.80 -7.86
C GLN A 153 -13.35 -9.36 -7.92
N HIS A 154 -12.63 -8.47 -8.62
CA HIS A 154 -12.96 -7.05 -8.72
C HIS A 154 -13.81 -6.70 -9.96
N GLY A 155 -14.27 -7.70 -10.72
CA GLY A 155 -15.17 -7.47 -11.87
C GLY A 155 -14.53 -6.67 -12.99
N ALA A 156 -13.24 -6.92 -13.27
CA ALA A 156 -12.53 -6.28 -14.37
C ALA A 156 -13.25 -6.51 -15.71
N SER A 157 -13.28 -5.48 -16.56
CA SER A 157 -13.68 -5.63 -17.96
C SER A 157 -12.62 -6.39 -18.75
N ASP A 158 -12.98 -6.92 -19.92
CA ASP A 158 -12.03 -7.62 -20.80
C ASP A 158 -10.81 -6.75 -21.15
N GLU A 159 -11.01 -5.45 -21.33
CA GLU A 159 -9.95 -4.47 -21.60
C GLU A 159 -8.97 -4.30 -20.41
N TRP A 160 -9.50 -4.26 -19.18
CA TRP A 160 -8.65 -4.23 -17.97
C TRP A 160 -7.89 -5.53 -17.77
N ILE A 161 -8.51 -6.67 -18.13
CA ILE A 161 -7.84 -7.97 -18.09
C ILE A 161 -6.71 -8.01 -19.11
N GLU A 162 -6.94 -7.61 -20.35
CA GLU A 162 -5.92 -7.55 -21.40
C GLU A 162 -4.71 -6.72 -20.95
N TYR A 163 -4.95 -5.59 -20.27
CA TYR A 163 -3.86 -4.73 -19.81
C TYR A 163 -3.08 -5.25 -18.58
N LEU A 164 -3.77 -5.80 -17.59
CA LEU A 164 -3.18 -6.10 -16.27
C LEU A 164 -2.85 -7.59 -16.06
N ALA A 165 -3.34 -8.48 -16.91
CA ALA A 165 -3.06 -9.91 -16.79
C ALA A 165 -1.65 -10.27 -17.26
N GLU A 166 -1.09 -9.52 -18.21
CA GLU A 166 0.28 -9.74 -18.67
C GLU A 166 1.29 -8.94 -17.82
N PRO A 167 2.45 -9.53 -17.45
CA PRO A 167 3.54 -8.73 -16.92
C PRO A 167 3.90 -7.65 -17.95
N ALA A 168 4.27 -6.45 -17.49
CA ALA A 168 4.79 -5.42 -18.38
C ALA A 168 5.94 -6.03 -19.19
N ASN A 169 5.68 -6.33 -20.47
CA ASN A 169 6.67 -6.93 -21.36
C ASN A 169 7.93 -6.06 -21.31
N GLY A 170 9.07 -6.72 -21.09
CA GLY A 170 10.33 -6.13 -20.68
C GLY A 170 10.68 -4.85 -21.44
N SER A 171 11.09 -3.83 -20.69
CA SER A 171 12.08 -2.90 -21.21
C SER A 171 13.39 -3.67 -21.31
N ASP A 172 13.75 -4.07 -22.53
CA ASP A 172 15.14 -4.33 -22.90
C ASP A 172 16.03 -3.10 -22.57
#